data_AF-A0A2S7X2Z2-F1
#
_entry.id   AF-A0A2S7X2Z2-F1
#
_cell.length_a   1.000
_cell.length_b   1.000
_cell.length_c   1.000
_cell.angle_alpha   90.00
_cell.angle_beta   90.00
_cell.angle_gamma   90.00
#
_symmetry.space_group_name_H-M   'P 1'
#
loop_
_entity.id
_entity.type
_entity.pdbx_description
1 polymer ?
#
loop_
_entity_poly.entity_id
_entity_poly.type
_entity_poly.pdbx_seq_one_letter_code
_entity_poly.pdbx_strand_id
1 'polypeptide(L)'
;MTQSPQLDATQAVEKTTYFEQMGTVGIILTILIIFATIVCFLIVRNQNTPVVRKVARMSHSAYGHLLLAGLSIFWASCVSVFGTSLQEQWFAGTTWKRETLFFGVSVILALIVGVLHYIRAQRKEAENQARPCVDAINENSSQCINMSDIVNTCIFDLDKIIRIENAKQGSVLGKKRKYNKYNRTLDNAISTCLESVLKVTKKFSEGADELHIKANIFNLVPSHSAKTSFEQNATHKQDNNSIFSKDAILNSPFFLFGTNLQSRLEHCDYILVCEQTMTCQLDKKDIFSKCYDHNKTNHHPLCMPFSYTKQTSDLRPNHPNLFGAPETVESKRECYVEDLMKSLDKHLDNLDKSAFYSRYMNENFKLELKNYYEQDQDRPKSILSIPIGKMELTSSFPKIPTESEQIACILNIYVNKINFLENPMKSESYHALTKQLCHSLSILISLKIMYSSLLNDYNNDNKVTLKNNMMLLQNKVS
;
A
#
# COMPACT_ATOMS: atom_id res chain seq x y z
N MET A 1 18.64 -37.30 78.14
CA MET A 1 17.35 -36.57 78.12
C MET A 1 17.54 -35.41 79.07
N THR A 2 17.70 -34.16 78.64
CA THR A 2 16.72 -33.38 77.88
C THR A 2 17.46 -32.25 77.13
N GLN A 3 17.25 -32.18 75.81
CA GLN A 3 17.63 -31.02 74.99
C GLN A 3 16.62 -29.89 75.26
N SER A 4 17.09 -28.68 75.56
CA SER A 4 16.26 -27.48 75.64
C SER A 4 16.19 -26.78 74.26
N PRO A 5 14.99 -26.45 73.76
CA PRO A 5 14.82 -25.73 72.50
C PRO A 5 14.95 -24.23 72.74
N GLN A 6 16.04 -23.61 72.30
CA GLN A 6 16.26 -22.16 72.39
C GLN A 6 16.53 -21.49 71.03
N LEU A 7 16.13 -22.13 69.92
CA LEU A 7 16.39 -21.60 68.57
C LEU A 7 15.18 -21.03 67.82
N ASP A 8 13.97 -21.01 68.42
CA ASP A 8 12.76 -20.54 67.72
C ASP A 8 12.23 -19.17 68.18
N ALA A 9 12.76 -18.59 69.27
CA ALA A 9 12.27 -17.30 69.78
C ALA A 9 12.85 -16.09 69.04
N THR A 10 14.06 -16.19 68.49
CA THR A 10 14.75 -15.07 67.82
C THR A 10 14.17 -14.73 66.45
N GLN A 11 13.60 -15.71 65.74
CA GLN A 11 12.92 -15.48 64.46
C GLN A 11 11.48 -14.96 64.59
N ALA A 12 10.85 -15.12 65.76
CA ALA A 12 9.50 -14.62 66.02
C ALA A 12 9.50 -13.12 66.41
N VAL A 13 10.53 -12.65 67.13
CA VAL A 13 10.65 -11.24 67.55
C VAL A 13 10.99 -10.29 66.40
N GLU A 14 11.71 -10.78 65.38
CA GLU A 14 12.12 -9.98 64.22
C GLU A 14 10.96 -9.71 63.22
N LYS A 15 9.89 -10.52 63.27
CA LYS A 15 8.71 -10.33 62.40
C LYS A 15 7.66 -9.37 62.97
N THR A 16 7.61 -9.17 64.29
CA THR A 16 6.67 -8.23 64.93
C THR A 16 7.10 -6.76 64.83
N THR A 17 8.39 -6.48 64.65
CA THR A 17 8.93 -5.11 64.58
C THR A 17 8.56 -4.36 63.30
N TYR A 18 8.41 -5.05 62.16
CA TYR A 18 8.13 -4.39 60.88
C TYR A 18 6.72 -3.78 60.80
N PHE A 19 5.72 -4.43 61.39
CA PHE A 19 4.34 -3.90 61.43
C PHE A 19 4.22 -2.71 62.39
N GLU A 20 4.94 -2.73 63.51
CA GLU A 20 5.00 -1.60 64.44
C GLU A 20 5.74 -0.39 63.84
N GLN A 21 6.79 -0.64 63.04
CA GLN A 21 7.51 0.41 62.30
C GLN A 21 6.67 1.10 61.24
N MET A 22 5.83 0.36 60.52
CA MET A 22 4.95 0.95 59.49
C MET A 22 3.90 1.89 60.10
N GLY A 23 3.34 1.54 61.25
CA GLY A 23 2.30 2.34 61.90
C GLY A 23 1.12 2.69 60.98
N THR A 24 0.41 3.78 61.28
CA THR A 24 -0.72 4.24 60.46
C THR A 24 -0.29 4.79 59.09
N VAL A 25 0.89 5.39 59.00
CA VAL A 25 1.43 5.97 57.75
C VAL A 25 1.73 4.87 56.73
N GLY A 26 2.35 3.77 57.13
CA GLY A 26 2.66 2.64 56.26
C GLY A 26 1.40 1.95 55.72
N ILE A 27 0.35 1.83 56.54
CA ILE A 27 -0.96 1.32 56.09
C ILE A 27 -1.55 2.23 55.01
N ILE A 28 -1.58 3.54 55.24
CA ILE A 28 -2.09 4.51 54.26
C ILE A 28 -1.31 4.43 52.94
N LEU A 29 0.02 4.41 53.02
CA LEU A 29 0.89 4.39 51.85
C LEU A 29 0.75 3.06 51.08
N THR A 30 0.59 1.94 51.77
CA THR A 30 0.32 0.63 51.15
C THR A 30 -1.01 0.64 50.40
N ILE A 31 -2.09 1.20 50.99
CA ILE A 31 -3.38 1.36 50.32
C ILE A 31 -3.23 2.23 49.08
N LEU A 32 -2.49 3.34 49.17
CA LEU A 32 -2.24 4.23 48.03
C LEU A 32 -1.43 3.55 46.92
N ILE A 33 -0.43 2.74 47.25
CA ILE A 33 0.33 1.96 46.26
C ILE A 33 -0.56 0.95 45.55
N ILE A 34 -1.38 0.19 46.31
CA ILE A 34 -2.32 -0.78 45.73
C ILE A 34 -3.30 -0.04 44.80
N PHE A 35 -3.88 1.06 45.27
CA PHE A 35 -4.79 1.88 44.47
C PHE A 35 -4.11 2.42 43.21
N ALA A 36 -2.91 2.98 43.32
CA ALA A 36 -2.15 3.48 42.17
C ALA A 36 -1.83 2.38 41.17
N THR A 37 -1.46 1.19 41.65
CA THR A 37 -1.18 0.02 40.81
C THR A 37 -2.43 -0.41 40.05
N ILE A 38 -3.59 -0.46 40.72
CA ILE A 38 -4.90 -0.74 40.09
C ILE A 38 -5.23 0.34 39.05
N VAL A 39 -5.04 1.62 39.38
CA VAL A 39 -5.30 2.73 38.47
C VAL A 39 -4.39 2.65 37.24
N CYS A 40 -3.09 2.44 37.41
CA CYS A 40 -2.13 2.25 36.31
C CYS A 40 -2.52 1.04 35.45
N PHE A 41 -2.89 -0.08 36.07
CA PHE A 41 -3.35 -1.27 35.36
C PHE A 41 -4.62 -1.00 34.54
N LEU A 42 -5.60 -0.31 35.13
CA LEU A 42 -6.83 0.08 34.44
C LEU A 42 -6.57 1.06 33.29
N ILE A 43 -5.66 2.02 33.47
CA ILE A 43 -5.24 2.97 32.43
C ILE A 43 -4.60 2.22 31.25
N VAL A 44 -3.69 1.28 31.51
CA VAL A 44 -3.02 0.49 30.47
C VAL A 44 -4.02 -0.42 29.76
N ARG A 45 -4.87 -1.14 30.50
CA ARG A 45 -5.88 -2.05 29.93
C ARG A 45 -6.93 -1.30 29.11
N ASN A 46 -7.36 -0.14 29.58
CA ASN A 46 -8.41 0.67 28.95
C ASN A 46 -7.85 1.85 28.17
N GLN A 47 -6.62 1.76 27.66
CA GLN A 47 -5.95 2.84 26.93
C GLN A 47 -6.82 3.40 25.79
N ASN A 48 -7.64 2.57 25.16
CA ASN A 48 -8.50 2.96 24.03
C ASN A 48 -9.77 3.74 24.42
N THR A 49 -10.10 3.85 25.70
CA THR A 49 -11.30 4.60 26.12
C THR A 49 -11.15 6.11 25.92
N PRO A 50 -12.24 6.85 25.64
CA PRO A 50 -12.18 8.30 25.41
C PRO A 50 -11.72 9.07 26.66
N VAL A 51 -12.02 8.56 27.85
CA VAL A 51 -11.63 9.16 29.13
C VAL A 51 -10.10 9.12 29.30
N VAL A 52 -9.49 7.93 29.17
CA VAL A 52 -8.04 7.77 29.27
C VAL A 52 -7.33 8.60 28.19
N ARG A 53 -7.88 8.65 26.97
CA ARG A 53 -7.37 9.52 25.91
C ARG A 53 -7.33 11.00 26.29
N LYS A 54 -8.40 11.52 26.89
CA LYS A 54 -8.49 12.93 27.27
C LYS A 54 -7.49 13.27 28.38
N VAL A 55 -7.41 12.40 29.40
CA VAL A 55 -6.47 12.57 30.53
C VAL A 55 -5.02 12.46 30.07
N ALA A 56 -4.68 11.47 29.24
CA ALA A 56 -3.34 11.33 28.67
C ALA A 56 -2.96 12.52 27.79
N ARG A 57 -3.91 13.10 27.02
CA ARG A 57 -3.67 14.32 26.25
C ARG A 57 -3.37 15.52 27.15
N MET A 58 -4.09 15.67 28.27
CA MET A 58 -3.80 16.73 29.25
C MET A 58 -2.41 16.57 29.87
N SER A 59 -1.99 15.33 30.17
CA SER A 59 -0.66 15.05 30.75
C SER A 59 0.50 15.42 29.81
N HIS A 60 0.28 15.46 28.50
CA HIS A 60 1.28 15.84 27.50
C HIS A 60 1.12 17.30 27.03
N SER A 61 0.26 18.09 27.68
CA SER A 61 0.16 19.54 27.45
C SER A 61 1.29 20.29 28.18
N ALA A 62 1.46 21.57 27.89
CA ALA A 62 2.41 22.42 28.63
C ALA A 62 2.17 22.37 30.15
N TYR A 63 0.91 22.33 30.59
CA TYR A 63 0.55 22.18 32.00
C TYR A 63 0.90 20.80 32.56
N GLY A 64 0.78 19.75 31.75
CA GLY A 64 1.17 18.40 32.15
C GLY A 64 2.69 18.24 32.32
N HIS A 65 3.47 18.83 31.41
CA HIS A 65 4.93 18.90 31.56
C HIS A 65 5.34 19.72 32.78
N LEU A 66 4.68 20.85 33.04
CA LEU A 66 4.92 21.67 34.23
C LEU A 66 4.57 20.91 35.52
N LEU A 67 3.47 20.14 35.52
CA LEU A 67 3.08 19.30 36.65
C LEU A 67 4.11 18.19 36.91
N LEU A 68 4.58 17.51 35.87
CA LEU A 68 5.63 16.49 35.99
C LEU A 68 6.93 17.08 36.53
N ALA A 69 7.34 18.25 36.02
CA ALA A 69 8.51 18.97 36.50
C ALA A 69 8.33 19.40 37.98
N GLY A 70 7.16 19.93 38.33
CA GLY A 70 6.82 20.30 39.70
C GLY A 70 6.85 19.12 40.66
N LEU A 71 6.30 17.96 40.27
CA LEU A 71 6.39 16.73 41.05
C LEU A 71 7.83 16.24 41.20
N SER A 72 8.64 16.36 40.15
CA SER A 72 10.06 15.97 40.17
C SER A 72 10.88 16.86 41.10
N ILE A 73 10.65 18.18 41.06
CA ILE A 73 11.28 19.16 41.95
C ILE A 73 10.83 18.91 43.39
N PHE A 74 9.53 18.69 43.62
CA PHE A 74 8.99 18.42 44.95
C PHE A 74 9.59 17.15 45.54
N TRP A 75 9.64 16.07 44.77
CA TRP A 75 10.27 14.81 45.16
C TRP A 75 11.75 15.00 45.53
N ALA A 76 12.53 15.66 44.67
CA ALA A 76 13.95 15.95 44.94
C ALA A 76 14.14 16.83 46.19
N SER A 77 13.24 17.80 46.40
CA SER A 77 13.24 18.66 47.59
C SER A 77 12.92 17.88 48.86
N CYS A 78 11.97 16.94 48.82
CA CYS A 78 11.67 16.06 49.94
C CYS A 78 12.89 15.20 50.32
N VAL A 79 13.61 14.65 49.35
CA VAL A 79 14.85 13.89 49.61
C VAL A 79 15.94 14.79 50.20
N SER A 80 16.09 16.02 49.71
CA SER A 80 17.11 16.93 50.22
C SER A 80 16.83 17.43 51.64
N VAL A 81 15.56 17.73 51.96
CA VAL A 81 15.17 18.31 53.26
C VAL A 81 14.99 17.22 54.32
N PHE A 82 14.39 16.09 53.94
CA PHE A 82 14.08 15.01 54.87
C PHE A 82 15.00 13.81 54.74
N GLY A 83 16.12 13.92 54.00
CA GLY A 83 16.99 12.78 53.68
C GLY A 83 17.46 11.99 54.89
N THR A 84 17.90 12.68 55.95
CA THR A 84 18.32 12.03 57.21
C THR A 84 17.15 11.34 57.91
N SER A 85 16.00 12.01 58.00
CA SER A 85 14.78 11.44 58.59
C SER A 85 14.23 10.25 57.80
N LEU A 86 14.27 10.29 56.47
CA LEU A 86 13.86 9.19 55.59
C LEU A 86 14.82 8.01 55.73
N GLN A 87 16.13 8.27 55.81
CA GLN A 87 17.13 7.24 56.04
C GLN A 87 16.91 6.51 57.37
N GLU A 88 16.64 7.27 58.44
CA GLU A 88 16.33 6.69 59.75
C GLU A 88 15.01 5.90 59.75
N GLN A 89 13.98 6.38 59.04
CA GLN A 89 12.67 5.72 58.95
C GLN A 89 12.70 4.44 58.11
N TRP A 90 13.56 4.37 57.10
CA TRP A 90 13.57 3.24 56.17
C TRP A 90 14.63 2.20 56.52
N PHE A 91 15.73 2.59 57.16
CA PHE A 91 16.88 1.71 57.39
C PHE A 91 17.27 1.56 58.86
N ALA A 92 16.94 2.53 59.74
CA ALA A 92 17.29 2.46 61.16
C ALA A 92 16.15 1.95 62.05
N GLY A 93 15.04 1.50 61.46
CA GLY A 93 13.93 0.87 62.19
C GLY A 93 13.08 1.84 63.02
N THR A 94 13.11 3.13 62.70
CA THR A 94 12.20 4.12 63.33
C THR A 94 10.82 4.12 62.68
N THR A 95 9.79 4.52 63.42
CA THR A 95 8.41 4.52 62.92
C THR A 95 8.22 5.53 61.78
N TRP A 96 7.47 5.14 60.75
CA TRP A 96 7.20 5.99 59.59
C TRP A 96 6.34 7.19 59.97
N LYS A 97 6.81 8.39 59.59
CA LYS A 97 6.17 9.66 59.91
C LYS A 97 5.78 10.41 58.62
N ARG A 98 5.34 11.65 58.77
CA ARG A 98 4.75 12.46 57.67
C ARG A 98 5.73 12.68 56.52
N GLU A 99 7.03 12.65 56.78
CA GLU A 99 8.08 12.80 55.76
C GLU A 99 8.01 11.66 54.74
N THR A 100 7.90 10.41 55.22
CA THR A 100 7.70 9.22 54.37
C THR A 100 6.39 9.30 53.59
N LEU A 101 5.32 9.84 54.20
CA LEU A 101 4.04 10.01 53.53
C LEU A 101 4.13 11.01 52.35
N PHE A 102 4.70 12.19 52.58
CA PHE A 102 4.84 13.21 51.52
C PHE A 102 5.74 12.72 50.38
N PHE A 103 6.84 12.05 50.71
CA PHE A 103 7.70 11.41 49.74
C PHE A 103 6.92 10.36 48.93
N GLY A 104 6.25 9.41 49.59
CA GLY A 104 5.52 8.33 48.92
C GLY A 104 4.38 8.82 48.03
N VAL A 105 3.58 9.78 48.49
CA VAL A 105 2.51 10.38 47.68
C VAL A 105 3.07 11.04 46.43
N SER A 106 4.19 11.78 46.54
CA SER A 106 4.81 12.42 45.38
C SER A 106 5.29 11.42 44.33
N VAL A 107 5.90 10.31 44.76
CA VAL A 107 6.36 9.22 43.87
C VAL A 107 5.17 8.54 43.19
N ILE A 108 4.08 8.27 43.93
CA ILE A 108 2.86 7.66 43.40
C ILE A 108 2.22 8.55 42.32
N LEU A 109 2.11 9.85 42.58
CA LEU A 109 1.57 10.80 41.60
C LEU A 109 2.47 10.88 40.35
N ALA A 110 3.80 10.93 40.54
CA ALA A 110 4.75 10.93 39.44
C ALA A 110 4.64 9.65 38.59
N LEU A 111 4.45 8.48 39.21
CA LEU A 111 4.24 7.21 38.53
C LEU A 111 2.97 7.24 37.65
N ILE A 112 1.84 7.68 38.20
CA ILE A 112 0.57 7.75 37.46
C ILE A 112 0.70 8.70 36.26
N VAL A 113 1.27 9.89 36.46
CA VAL A 113 1.48 10.87 35.39
C VAL A 113 2.49 10.34 34.36
N GLY A 114 3.55 9.66 34.80
CA GLY A 114 4.54 9.03 33.92
C GLY A 114 3.94 7.95 33.02
N VAL A 115 3.06 7.10 33.54
CA VAL A 115 2.33 6.09 32.75
C VAL A 115 1.40 6.76 31.71
N LEU A 116 0.67 7.80 32.10
CA LEU A 116 -0.18 8.57 31.18
C LEU A 116 0.63 9.24 30.06
N HIS A 117 1.78 9.81 30.42
CA HIS A 117 2.70 10.43 29.48
C HIS A 117 3.28 9.40 28.51
N TYR A 118 3.70 8.23 29.00
CA TYR A 118 4.20 7.12 28.18
C TYR A 118 3.16 6.63 27.16
N ILE A 119 1.91 6.39 27.59
CA ILE A 119 0.82 5.98 26.68
C ILE A 119 0.58 7.03 25.61
N ARG A 120 0.61 8.33 25.95
CA ARG A 120 0.45 9.39 24.95
C ARG A 120 1.64 9.47 24.01
N ALA A 121 2.87 9.30 24.51
CA ALA A 121 4.08 9.31 23.70
C ALA A 121 4.06 8.16 22.68
N GLN A 122 3.78 6.93 23.11
CA GLN A 122 3.60 5.78 22.20
C GLN A 122 2.53 6.03 21.13
N ARG A 123 1.41 6.66 21.51
CA ARG A 123 0.35 6.99 20.55
C ARG A 123 0.74 8.10 19.59
N LYS A 124 1.41 9.14 20.07
CA LYS A 124 1.88 10.22 19.23
C LYS A 124 2.88 9.67 18.21
N GLU A 125 3.75 8.77 18.65
CA GLU A 125 4.68 8.06 17.78
C GLU A 125 3.94 7.20 16.75
N ALA A 126 2.97 6.38 17.16
CA ALA A 126 2.15 5.59 16.24
C ALA A 126 1.32 6.48 15.27
N GLU A 127 0.78 7.61 15.74
CA GLU A 127 0.07 8.59 14.90
C GLU A 127 1.02 9.24 13.89
N ASN A 128 2.22 9.62 14.30
CA ASN A 128 3.25 10.18 13.42
C ASN A 128 3.72 9.16 12.40
N GLN A 129 3.82 7.89 12.80
CA GLN A 129 4.17 6.78 11.92
C GLN A 129 3.10 6.47 10.88
N ALA A 130 1.85 6.92 11.05
CA ALA A 130 0.77 6.68 10.08
C ALA A 130 0.37 7.92 9.27
N ARG A 131 0.66 9.14 9.75
CA ARG A 131 0.11 10.35 9.12
C ARG A 131 0.83 10.73 7.82
N PRO A 132 0.08 11.10 6.76
CA PRO A 132 0.66 11.80 5.61
C PRO A 132 1.21 13.17 6.03
N CYS A 133 2.29 13.61 5.38
CA CYS A 133 2.82 14.96 5.55
C CYS A 133 1.85 16.02 4.97
N VAL A 134 1.92 17.24 5.50
CA VAL A 134 1.04 18.35 5.09
C VAL A 134 1.23 18.68 3.60
N ASP A 135 2.46 18.61 3.11
CA ASP A 135 2.77 18.89 1.70
C ASP A 135 2.13 17.88 0.75
N ALA A 136 2.11 16.59 1.10
CA ALA A 136 1.41 15.58 0.31
C ALA A 136 -0.11 15.78 0.33
N ILE A 137 -0.68 16.23 1.46
CA ILE A 137 -2.11 16.55 1.55
C ILE A 137 -2.46 17.73 0.64
N ASN A 138 -1.66 18.80 0.68
CA ASN A 138 -1.85 19.99 -0.14
C ASN A 138 -1.70 19.68 -1.63
N GLU A 139 -0.64 18.95 -1.99
CA GLU A 139 -0.39 18.50 -3.36
C GLU A 139 -1.55 17.64 -3.85
N ASN A 140 -1.96 16.61 -3.08
CA ASN A 140 -3.05 15.73 -3.45
C ASN A 140 -4.38 16.49 -3.63
N SER A 141 -4.66 17.48 -2.78
CA SER A 141 -5.86 18.30 -2.89
C SER A 141 -5.87 19.11 -4.19
N SER A 142 -4.75 19.75 -4.53
CA SER A 142 -4.60 20.49 -5.79
C SER A 142 -4.74 19.56 -7.01
N GLN A 143 -4.07 18.42 -6.99
CA GLN A 143 -4.13 17.45 -8.09
C GLN A 143 -5.53 16.85 -8.26
N CYS A 144 -6.25 16.56 -7.17
CA CYS A 144 -7.62 16.03 -7.24
C CYS A 144 -8.60 17.01 -7.90
N ILE A 145 -8.49 18.31 -7.59
CA ILE A 145 -9.32 19.35 -8.21
C ILE A 145 -9.06 19.40 -9.72
N ASN A 146 -7.80 19.49 -10.12
CA ASN A 146 -7.41 19.52 -11.53
C ASN A 146 -7.86 18.27 -12.29
N MET A 147 -7.74 17.10 -11.65
CA MET A 147 -8.10 15.83 -12.26
C MET A 147 -9.62 15.68 -12.43
N SER A 148 -10.42 16.21 -11.49
CA SER A 148 -11.88 16.19 -11.60
C SER A 148 -12.36 16.89 -12.88
N ASP A 149 -11.80 18.04 -13.21
CA ASP A 149 -12.17 18.81 -14.41
C ASP A 149 -11.80 18.07 -15.71
N ILE A 150 -10.62 17.45 -15.74
CA ILE A 150 -10.17 16.65 -16.89
C ILE A 150 -11.05 15.41 -17.09
N VAL A 151 -11.39 14.70 -16.00
CA VAL A 151 -12.28 13.53 -16.05
C VAL A 151 -13.66 13.94 -16.58
N ASN A 152 -14.25 14.99 -16.03
CA ASN A 152 -15.56 15.49 -16.47
C ASN A 152 -15.56 15.87 -17.95
N THR A 153 -14.48 16.48 -18.43
CA THR A 153 -14.31 16.80 -19.85
C THR A 153 -14.28 15.53 -20.71
N CYS A 154 -13.53 14.50 -20.30
CA CYS A 154 -13.45 13.23 -21.02
C CYS A 154 -14.79 12.49 -21.08
N ILE A 155 -15.57 12.55 -19.99
CA ILE A 155 -16.94 11.99 -19.92
C ILE A 155 -17.85 12.73 -20.90
N PHE A 156 -17.87 14.07 -20.85
CA PHE A 156 -18.71 14.89 -21.72
C PHE A 156 -18.37 14.70 -23.21
N ASP A 157 -17.08 14.61 -23.53
CA ASP A 157 -16.62 14.34 -24.89
C ASP A 157 -17.10 12.97 -25.39
N LEU A 158 -17.11 11.93 -24.54
CA LEU A 158 -17.65 10.62 -24.91
C LEU A 158 -19.15 10.66 -25.17
N ASP A 159 -19.93 11.27 -24.27
CA ASP A 159 -21.37 11.43 -24.42
C ASP A 159 -21.70 12.16 -25.73
N LYS A 160 -20.96 13.23 -26.04
CA LYS A 160 -21.08 13.94 -27.31
C LYS A 160 -20.78 13.04 -28.51
N ILE A 161 -19.75 12.20 -28.44
CA ILE A 161 -19.43 11.24 -29.51
C ILE A 161 -20.58 10.24 -29.68
N ILE A 162 -21.10 9.65 -28.61
CA ILE A 162 -22.20 8.70 -28.63
C ILE A 162 -23.45 9.34 -29.26
N ARG A 163 -23.82 10.56 -28.85
CA ARG A 163 -24.96 11.28 -29.44
C ARG A 163 -24.80 11.54 -30.93
N ILE A 164 -23.60 11.93 -31.37
CA ILE A 164 -23.31 12.17 -32.79
C ILE A 164 -23.38 10.87 -33.60
N GLU A 165 -22.86 9.76 -33.07
CA GLU A 165 -22.94 8.44 -33.72
C GLU A 165 -24.37 7.92 -33.80
N ASN A 166 -25.17 8.10 -32.74
CA ASN A 166 -26.59 7.74 -32.73
C ASN A 166 -27.40 8.56 -33.75
N ALA A 167 -27.06 9.84 -33.94
CA ALA A 167 -27.71 10.70 -34.93
C ALA A 167 -27.28 10.36 -36.37
N LYS A 168 -26.01 10.02 -36.57
CA LYS A 168 -25.46 9.63 -37.89
C LYS A 168 -24.25 8.72 -37.73
N GLN A 169 -24.48 7.43 -37.92
CA GLN A 169 -23.45 6.39 -37.82
C GLN A 169 -22.24 6.69 -38.73
N GLY A 170 -21.03 6.52 -38.20
CA GLY A 170 -19.75 6.75 -38.88
C GLY A 170 -19.29 8.21 -38.91
N SER A 171 -19.97 9.14 -38.25
CA SER A 171 -19.63 10.58 -38.28
C SER A 171 -18.33 10.93 -37.55
N VAL A 172 -17.97 10.14 -36.55
CA VAL A 172 -16.78 10.18 -35.70
C VAL A 172 -15.99 8.88 -35.84
N LEU A 173 -16.61 7.73 -35.58
CA LEU A 173 -15.95 6.40 -35.56
C LEU A 173 -15.46 6.00 -36.96
N GLY A 174 -16.22 6.35 -38.01
CA GLY A 174 -15.81 6.13 -39.41
C GLY A 174 -14.67 7.03 -39.89
N LYS A 175 -14.27 8.04 -39.11
CA LYS A 175 -13.23 9.00 -39.51
C LYS A 175 -11.98 8.84 -38.65
N LYS A 176 -10.93 8.24 -39.24
CA LYS A 176 -9.64 7.96 -38.57
C LYS A 176 -9.08 9.13 -37.77
N ARG A 177 -9.13 10.34 -38.31
CA ARG A 177 -8.64 11.54 -37.61
C ARG A 177 -9.45 11.88 -36.36
N LYS A 178 -10.77 11.68 -36.38
CA LYS A 178 -11.66 12.05 -35.28
C LYS A 178 -11.60 11.03 -34.15
N TYR A 179 -11.64 9.74 -34.45
CA TYR A 179 -11.58 8.73 -33.39
C TYR A 179 -10.19 8.74 -32.69
N ASN A 180 -9.10 8.91 -33.46
CA ASN A 180 -7.77 9.05 -32.88
C ASN A 180 -7.60 10.31 -32.02
N LYS A 181 -8.38 11.37 -32.28
CA LYS A 181 -8.34 12.58 -31.47
C LYS A 181 -8.81 12.29 -30.05
N TYR A 182 -9.95 11.60 -29.90
CA TYR A 182 -10.48 11.27 -28.57
C TYR A 182 -9.58 10.27 -27.83
N ASN A 183 -9.06 9.26 -28.53
CA ASN A 183 -8.11 8.32 -27.93
C ASN A 183 -6.86 9.04 -27.39
N ARG A 184 -6.31 10.01 -28.12
CA ARG A 184 -5.19 10.85 -27.64
C ARG A 184 -5.56 11.72 -26.44
N THR A 185 -6.79 12.25 -26.40
CA THR A 185 -7.28 13.00 -25.23
C THR A 185 -7.29 12.10 -23.99
N LEU A 186 -7.81 10.87 -24.10
CA LEU A 186 -7.81 9.89 -23.02
C LEU A 186 -6.38 9.51 -22.59
N ASP A 187 -5.48 9.23 -23.54
CA ASP A 187 -4.09 8.89 -23.25
C ASP A 187 -3.37 10.02 -22.51
N ASN A 188 -3.64 11.27 -22.88
CA ASN A 188 -3.11 12.44 -22.19
C ASN A 188 -3.71 12.58 -20.79
N ALA A 189 -5.02 12.39 -20.63
CA ALA A 189 -5.69 12.44 -19.32
C ALA A 189 -5.15 11.37 -18.36
N ILE A 190 -4.94 10.13 -18.84
CA ILE A 190 -4.31 9.06 -18.06
C ILE A 190 -2.87 9.45 -17.69
N SER A 191 -2.10 10.00 -18.63
CA SER A 191 -0.73 10.44 -18.37
C SER A 191 -0.68 11.54 -17.30
N THR A 192 -1.59 12.51 -17.36
CA THR A 192 -1.71 13.57 -16.34
C THR A 192 -2.13 12.99 -14.98
N CYS A 193 -3.03 12.02 -14.95
CA CYS A 193 -3.40 11.33 -13.72
C CYS A 193 -2.20 10.63 -13.08
N LEU A 194 -1.39 9.93 -13.87
CA LEU A 194 -0.16 9.30 -13.39
C LEU A 194 0.87 10.34 -12.92
N GLU A 195 1.03 11.47 -13.63
CA GLU A 195 1.86 12.60 -13.19
C GLU A 195 1.41 13.12 -11.81
N SER A 196 0.11 13.32 -11.62
CA SER A 196 -0.48 13.73 -10.34
C SER A 196 -0.16 12.73 -9.23
N VAL A 197 -0.29 11.43 -9.48
CA VAL A 197 0.10 10.39 -8.52
C VAL A 197 1.57 10.51 -8.16
N LEU A 198 2.46 10.61 -9.15
CA LEU A 198 3.91 10.72 -8.94
C LEU A 198 4.29 11.95 -8.11
N LYS A 199 3.66 13.11 -8.35
CA LYS A 199 3.88 14.34 -7.56
C LYS A 199 3.48 14.13 -6.10
N VAL A 200 2.33 13.52 -5.85
CA VAL A 200 1.89 13.18 -4.49
C VAL A 200 2.84 12.18 -3.84
N THR A 201 3.28 11.13 -4.56
CA THR A 201 4.28 10.17 -4.07
C THR A 201 5.57 10.87 -3.64
N LYS A 202 6.07 11.80 -4.46
CA LYS A 202 7.31 12.51 -4.18
C LYS A 202 7.20 13.37 -2.93
N LYS A 203 6.09 14.10 -2.76
CA LYS A 203 5.84 14.91 -1.56
C LYS A 203 5.57 14.07 -0.31
N PHE A 204 5.08 12.84 -0.46
CA PHE A 204 4.80 11.94 0.66
C PHE A 204 6.07 11.41 1.34
N SER A 205 7.14 11.17 0.59
CA SER A 205 8.39 10.61 1.14
C SER A 205 9.30 11.70 1.70
N GLU A 206 9.91 11.43 2.86
CA GLU A 206 11.02 12.22 3.38
C GLU A 206 12.23 12.16 2.42
N GLY A 207 12.90 13.30 2.19
CA GLY A 207 14.00 13.41 1.22
C GLY A 207 13.54 13.47 -0.24
N ALA A 208 12.39 14.11 -0.49
CA ALA A 208 11.75 14.24 -1.80
C ALA A 208 12.70 14.64 -2.95
N ASP A 209 13.69 15.48 -2.69
CA ASP A 209 14.56 16.09 -3.71
C ASP A 209 15.49 15.09 -4.43
N GLU A 210 15.76 13.93 -3.83
CA GLU A 210 16.65 12.91 -4.42
C GLU A 210 15.91 11.75 -5.10
N LEU A 211 14.58 11.74 -5.00
CA LEU A 211 13.77 10.63 -5.47
C LEU A 211 13.59 10.67 -6.98
N HIS A 212 13.76 9.50 -7.57
CA HIS A 212 13.32 9.19 -8.93
C HIS A 212 12.17 8.20 -8.82
N ILE A 213 11.01 8.59 -9.35
CA ILE A 213 9.76 7.84 -9.20
C ILE A 213 9.22 7.51 -10.58
N LYS A 214 8.89 6.24 -10.79
CA LYS A 214 8.26 5.74 -12.01
C LYS A 214 6.88 5.19 -11.68
N ALA A 215 5.94 5.35 -12.59
CA ALA A 215 4.65 4.69 -12.50
C ALA A 215 4.34 3.97 -13.81
N ASN A 216 3.73 2.80 -13.71
CA ASN A 216 3.18 2.09 -14.86
C ASN A 216 1.87 1.39 -14.52
N ILE A 217 1.17 0.96 -15.57
CA ILE A 217 -0.11 0.28 -15.48
C ILE A 217 0.03 -1.12 -16.06
N PHE A 218 -0.40 -2.13 -15.32
CA PHE A 218 -0.58 -3.50 -15.79
C PHE A 218 -2.04 -3.77 -16.08
N ASN A 219 -2.34 -4.13 -17.33
CA ASN A 219 -3.65 -4.61 -17.73
C ASN A 219 -3.73 -6.12 -17.53
N LEU A 220 -4.88 -6.62 -17.10
CA LEU A 220 -5.12 -8.05 -16.97
C LEU A 220 -5.66 -8.60 -18.28
N VAL A 221 -4.88 -9.45 -18.94
CA VAL A 221 -5.29 -10.14 -20.17
C VAL A 221 -5.54 -11.62 -19.86
N PRO A 222 -6.74 -12.17 -20.11
CA PRO A 222 -6.98 -13.59 -19.92
C PRO A 222 -6.07 -14.43 -20.82
N SER A 223 -5.37 -15.42 -20.24
CA SER A 223 -4.39 -16.22 -20.98
C SER A 223 -5.01 -16.98 -22.15
N HIS A 224 -6.20 -17.56 -21.95
CA HIS A 224 -6.95 -18.26 -23.00
C HIS A 224 -7.31 -17.34 -24.19
N SER A 225 -7.65 -16.08 -23.90
CA SER A 225 -7.99 -15.08 -24.93
C SER A 225 -6.76 -14.70 -25.73
N ALA A 226 -5.62 -14.51 -25.07
CA ALA A 226 -4.34 -14.26 -25.73
C ALA A 226 -3.91 -15.44 -26.61
N LYS A 227 -3.99 -16.67 -26.10
CA LYS A 227 -3.70 -17.90 -26.83
C LYS A 227 -4.51 -18.00 -28.13
N THR A 228 -5.83 -17.88 -28.02
CA THR A 228 -6.75 -17.95 -29.16
C THR A 228 -6.43 -16.88 -30.21
N SER A 229 -6.12 -15.65 -29.77
CA SER A 229 -5.76 -14.55 -30.64
C SER A 229 -4.46 -14.80 -31.43
N PHE A 230 -3.42 -15.33 -30.76
CA PHE A 230 -2.13 -15.60 -31.41
C PHE A 230 -2.15 -16.85 -32.31
N GLU A 231 -3.01 -17.83 -32.02
CA GLU A 231 -3.22 -19.00 -32.89
C GLU A 231 -3.92 -18.62 -34.21
N GLN A 232 -4.87 -17.69 -34.17
CA GLN A 232 -5.62 -17.24 -35.35
C GLN A 232 -4.81 -16.32 -36.28
N ASN A 233 -3.86 -15.55 -35.74
CA ASN A 233 -2.97 -14.71 -36.54
C ASN A 233 -1.58 -14.60 -35.87
N ALA A 234 -0.58 -15.23 -36.50
CA ALA A 234 0.79 -15.29 -35.98
C ALA A 234 1.47 -13.91 -35.82
N THR A 235 0.96 -12.87 -36.49
CA THR A 235 1.44 -11.49 -36.42
C THR A 235 0.51 -10.56 -35.64
N HIS A 236 -0.49 -11.11 -34.95
CA HIS A 236 -1.50 -10.34 -34.25
C HIS A 236 -0.87 -9.46 -33.16
N LYS A 237 -1.07 -8.15 -33.31
CA LYS A 237 -0.96 -7.18 -32.22
C LYS A 237 -2.36 -6.92 -31.71
N GLN A 238 -2.54 -6.78 -30.40
CA GLN A 238 -3.84 -6.38 -29.86
C GLN A 238 -4.29 -5.06 -30.54
N ASP A 239 -5.61 -4.92 -30.78
CA ASP A 239 -6.16 -3.79 -31.53
C ASP A 239 -5.71 -2.42 -30.96
N ASN A 240 -5.77 -1.37 -31.79
CA ASN A 240 -5.47 0.03 -31.41
C ASN A 240 -4.01 0.36 -31.05
N ASN A 241 -3.05 0.00 -31.91
CA ASN A 241 -1.62 0.32 -31.74
C ASN A 241 -0.97 -0.28 -30.48
N SER A 242 -1.56 -1.32 -29.89
CA SER A 242 -0.91 -2.03 -28.80
C SER A 242 0.42 -2.61 -29.27
N ILE A 243 1.44 -2.50 -28.42
CA ILE A 243 2.72 -3.18 -28.61
C ILE A 243 2.73 -4.60 -28.02
N PHE A 244 1.63 -5.02 -27.39
CA PHE A 244 1.44 -6.40 -26.91
C PHE A 244 1.42 -7.39 -28.08
N SER A 245 2.32 -8.36 -28.00
CA SER A 245 2.59 -9.31 -29.07
C SER A 245 3.12 -10.62 -28.49
N LYS A 246 3.15 -11.66 -29.32
CA LYS A 246 3.75 -12.96 -29.00
C LYS A 246 5.20 -12.82 -28.50
N ASP A 247 5.99 -11.96 -29.14
CA ASP A 247 7.40 -11.76 -28.78
C ASP A 247 7.55 -11.13 -27.39
N ALA A 248 6.61 -10.27 -26.99
CA ALA A 248 6.61 -9.69 -25.64
C ALA A 248 6.49 -10.77 -24.55
N ILE A 249 5.69 -11.81 -24.80
CA ILE A 249 5.52 -12.94 -23.87
C ILE A 249 6.77 -13.81 -23.86
N LEU A 250 7.34 -14.09 -25.04
CA LEU A 250 8.53 -14.94 -25.18
C LEU A 250 9.78 -14.30 -24.57
N ASN A 251 9.92 -12.99 -24.68
CA ASN A 251 11.06 -12.22 -24.16
C ASN A 251 10.90 -11.82 -22.69
N SER A 252 9.77 -12.14 -22.06
CA SER A 252 9.55 -11.77 -20.66
C SER A 252 10.27 -12.73 -19.69
N PRO A 253 10.98 -12.20 -18.68
CA PRO A 253 11.76 -13.00 -17.73
C PRO A 253 10.92 -13.66 -16.61
N PHE A 254 9.64 -13.31 -16.48
CA PHE A 254 8.82 -13.75 -15.33
C PHE A 254 8.20 -15.15 -15.48
N PHE A 255 8.37 -15.81 -16.62
CA PHE A 255 7.76 -17.11 -16.89
C PHE A 255 8.71 -18.26 -16.53
N LEU A 256 8.45 -18.92 -15.40
CA LEU A 256 9.20 -20.13 -14.99
C LEU A 256 9.13 -21.25 -16.06
N PHE A 257 7.93 -21.59 -16.53
CA PHE A 257 7.71 -22.54 -17.62
C PHE A 257 7.86 -21.88 -19.00
N GLY A 258 9.08 -21.45 -19.31
CA GLY A 258 9.39 -20.57 -20.45
C GLY A 258 9.69 -21.24 -21.79
N THR A 259 9.59 -22.57 -21.91
CA THR A 259 10.11 -23.35 -23.06
C THR A 259 9.51 -22.98 -24.41
N ASN A 260 8.23 -22.66 -24.45
CA ASN A 260 7.53 -22.19 -25.65
C ASN A 260 6.31 -21.35 -25.25
N LEU A 261 5.70 -20.66 -26.21
CA LEU A 261 4.53 -19.81 -25.98
C LEU A 261 3.37 -20.59 -25.33
N GLN A 262 3.13 -21.80 -25.78
CA GLN A 262 2.03 -22.64 -25.30
C GLN A 262 2.16 -22.90 -23.80
N SER A 263 3.35 -23.31 -23.37
CA SER A 263 3.66 -23.58 -21.96
C SER A 263 3.53 -22.33 -21.10
N ARG A 264 3.91 -21.16 -21.63
CA ARG A 264 3.76 -19.88 -20.91
C ARG A 264 2.29 -19.49 -20.68
N LEU A 265 1.41 -19.85 -21.62
CA LEU A 265 -0.02 -19.50 -21.59
C LEU A 265 -0.85 -20.55 -20.84
N GLU A 266 -0.56 -21.84 -20.99
CA GLU A 266 -1.35 -22.90 -20.35
C GLU A 266 -1.16 -23.00 -18.84
N HIS A 267 -0.06 -22.45 -18.31
CA HIS A 267 0.27 -22.48 -16.90
C HIS A 267 -0.11 -21.19 -16.15
N CYS A 268 -0.95 -20.33 -16.74
CA CYS A 268 -1.50 -19.16 -16.04
C CYS A 268 -2.94 -18.83 -16.45
N ASP A 269 -3.69 -18.23 -15.52
CA ASP A 269 -5.05 -17.76 -15.79
C ASP A 269 -5.05 -16.44 -16.56
N TYR A 270 -4.14 -15.54 -16.18
CA TYR A 270 -4.00 -14.20 -16.75
C TYR A 270 -2.53 -13.85 -17.00
N ILE A 271 -2.35 -12.85 -17.84
CA ILE A 271 -1.07 -12.18 -18.11
C ILE A 271 -1.26 -10.73 -17.72
N LEU A 272 -0.44 -10.25 -16.80
CA LEU A 272 -0.33 -8.84 -16.46
C LEU A 272 0.58 -8.19 -17.50
N VAL A 273 0.00 -7.35 -18.35
CA VAL A 273 0.71 -6.70 -19.47
C VAL A 273 0.91 -5.22 -19.18
N CYS A 274 2.17 -4.79 -19.13
CA CYS A 274 2.53 -3.37 -19.13
C CYS A 274 3.07 -2.98 -20.50
N GLU A 275 2.30 -2.20 -21.25
CA GLU A 275 2.66 -1.78 -22.62
C GLU A 275 3.79 -0.74 -22.69
N GLN A 276 4.41 -0.33 -21.59
CA GLN A 276 5.46 0.71 -21.49
C GLN A 276 5.07 2.12 -22.02
N THR A 277 4.19 2.24 -23.01
CA THR A 277 3.63 3.48 -23.58
C THR A 277 2.93 4.35 -22.54
N MET A 278 2.41 3.72 -21.48
CA MET A 278 1.80 4.35 -20.30
C MET A 278 2.73 4.39 -19.08
N THR A 279 4.03 4.12 -19.27
CA THR A 279 5.03 4.28 -18.21
C THR A 279 5.55 5.70 -18.23
N CYS A 280 5.50 6.35 -17.08
CA CYS A 280 5.98 7.71 -16.89
C CYS A 280 6.88 7.79 -15.66
N GLN A 281 7.69 8.84 -15.62
CA GLN A 281 8.61 9.10 -14.53
C GLN A 281 8.61 10.57 -14.15
N LEU A 282 8.92 10.80 -12.88
CA LEU A 282 9.20 12.09 -12.30
C LEU A 282 10.63 12.06 -11.77
N ASP A 283 11.48 12.89 -12.35
CA ASP A 283 12.88 12.94 -11.97
C ASP A 283 13.12 13.76 -10.68
N LYS A 284 14.40 13.84 -10.28
CA LYS A 284 14.83 14.60 -9.11
C LYS A 284 14.45 16.09 -9.20
N LYS A 285 14.36 16.64 -10.41
CA LYS A 285 14.07 18.05 -10.70
C LYS A 285 12.58 18.34 -10.95
N ASP A 286 11.70 17.39 -10.62
CA ASP A 286 10.25 17.50 -10.88
C ASP A 286 9.89 17.56 -12.38
N ILE A 287 10.77 17.06 -13.24
CA ILE A 287 10.50 16.99 -14.68
C ILE A 287 9.76 15.69 -14.97
N PHE A 288 8.50 15.83 -15.38
CA PHE A 288 7.69 14.73 -15.86
C PHE A 288 8.12 14.32 -17.27
N SER A 289 8.29 13.01 -17.49
CA SER A 289 8.57 12.46 -18.81
C SER A 289 7.94 11.09 -19.01
N LYS A 290 7.63 10.75 -20.26
CA LYS A 290 7.22 9.40 -20.65
C LYS A 290 8.47 8.58 -20.90
N CYS A 291 8.51 7.34 -20.38
CA CYS A 291 9.68 6.48 -20.49
C CYS A 291 9.81 5.81 -21.86
N TYR A 292 8.69 5.73 -22.59
CA TYR A 292 8.64 5.10 -23.91
C TYR A 292 9.08 6.06 -25.01
N ASP A 293 10.07 5.66 -25.79
CA ASP A 293 10.55 6.36 -26.99
C ASP A 293 10.23 5.55 -28.24
N HIS A 294 9.36 6.08 -29.11
CA HIS A 294 8.97 5.44 -30.38
C HIS A 294 10.17 5.19 -31.32
N ASN A 295 11.28 5.90 -31.14
CA ASN A 295 12.46 5.78 -32.00
C ASN A 295 13.44 4.70 -31.52
N LYS A 296 13.24 4.13 -30.32
CA LYS A 296 14.08 3.04 -29.79
C LYS A 296 13.45 1.68 -30.11
N THR A 297 14.23 0.80 -30.71
CA THR A 297 13.77 -0.46 -31.33
C THR A 297 13.52 -1.62 -30.36
N ASN A 298 13.77 -1.47 -29.06
CA ASN A 298 13.79 -2.59 -28.09
C ASN A 298 12.81 -2.46 -26.91
N HIS A 299 11.73 -1.71 -27.04
CA HIS A 299 10.72 -1.61 -25.98
C HIS A 299 9.66 -2.71 -26.12
N HIS A 300 9.95 -3.88 -25.55
CA HIS A 300 8.93 -4.93 -25.41
C HIS A 300 8.06 -4.67 -24.17
N PRO A 301 6.73 -4.88 -24.26
CA PRO A 301 5.86 -4.91 -23.10
C PRO A 301 6.36 -5.86 -22.03
N LEU A 302 6.18 -5.46 -20.78
CA LEU A 302 6.45 -6.34 -19.65
C LEU A 302 5.26 -7.27 -19.42
N CYS A 303 5.50 -8.59 -19.35
CA CYS A 303 4.43 -9.58 -19.23
C CYS A 303 4.66 -10.48 -18.01
N MET A 304 3.87 -10.36 -16.95
CA MET A 304 3.97 -11.22 -15.77
C MET A 304 2.83 -12.27 -15.77
N PRO A 305 3.11 -13.56 -15.54
CA PRO A 305 2.05 -14.54 -15.37
C PRO A 305 1.33 -14.33 -14.03
N PHE A 306 0.03 -14.62 -14.02
CA PHE A 306 -0.78 -14.63 -12.80
C PHE A 306 -1.73 -15.83 -12.83
N SER A 307 -1.84 -16.52 -11.70
CA SER A 307 -2.82 -17.59 -11.51
C SER A 307 -3.49 -17.43 -10.16
N TYR A 308 -4.80 -17.65 -10.09
CA TYR A 308 -5.46 -17.73 -8.80
C TYR A 308 -4.99 -18.98 -8.06
N THR A 309 -4.86 -18.89 -6.75
CA THR A 309 -4.67 -20.03 -5.82
C THR A 309 -5.94 -20.87 -5.73
N LYS A 310 -6.47 -21.31 -6.87
CA LYS A 310 -7.40 -22.42 -6.92
C LYS A 310 -6.54 -23.67 -7.08
N GLN A 311 -6.65 -24.58 -6.11
CA GLN A 311 -6.19 -25.96 -6.28
C GLN A 311 -6.97 -26.55 -7.45
N THR A 312 -6.50 -26.34 -8.67
CA THR A 312 -6.95 -27.13 -9.80
C THR A 312 -6.53 -28.57 -9.51
N SER A 313 -7.48 -29.49 -9.69
CA SER A 313 -7.28 -30.93 -9.55
C SER A 313 -6.26 -31.50 -10.54
N ASP A 314 -5.73 -30.66 -11.45
CA ASP A 314 -4.71 -31.01 -12.41
C ASP A 314 -3.33 -31.05 -11.74
N LEU A 315 -2.63 -32.16 -11.92
CA LEU A 315 -1.26 -32.42 -11.47
C LEU A 315 -0.19 -31.44 -12.03
N ARG A 316 -0.60 -30.39 -12.75
CA ARG A 316 0.30 -29.44 -13.42
C ARG A 316 0.46 -28.17 -12.57
N PRO A 317 1.70 -27.81 -12.18
CA PRO A 317 1.93 -26.59 -11.42
C PRO A 317 1.73 -25.35 -12.29
N ASN A 318 1.05 -24.32 -11.78
CA ASN A 318 0.93 -23.01 -12.43
C ASN A 318 2.22 -22.20 -12.28
N HIS A 319 2.40 -21.13 -13.07
CA HIS A 319 3.50 -20.19 -12.83
C HIS A 319 3.41 -19.61 -11.41
N PRO A 320 4.53 -19.44 -10.70
CA PRO A 320 4.53 -18.80 -9.39
C PRO A 320 4.14 -17.32 -9.52
N ASN A 321 3.21 -16.86 -8.69
CA ASN A 321 2.87 -15.44 -8.58
C ASN A 321 4.02 -14.69 -7.90
N LEU A 322 4.55 -13.67 -8.55
CA LEU A 322 5.52 -12.76 -7.94
C LEU A 322 4.83 -11.77 -6.98
N PHE A 323 5.62 -11.20 -6.08
CA PHE A 323 5.19 -10.11 -5.20
C PHE A 323 4.82 -8.85 -6.00
N GLY A 324 4.10 -7.91 -5.37
CA GLY A 324 3.65 -6.67 -6.00
C GLY A 324 2.38 -6.89 -6.84
N ALA A 325 2.43 -6.64 -8.15
CA ALA A 325 1.23 -6.63 -8.99
C ALA A 325 0.42 -7.95 -8.98
N PRO A 326 1.04 -9.15 -9.11
CA PRO A 326 0.28 -10.41 -9.02
C PRO A 326 -0.37 -10.60 -7.65
N GLU A 327 0.35 -10.31 -6.56
CA GLU A 327 -0.18 -10.37 -5.18
C GLU A 327 -1.33 -9.37 -4.94
N THR A 328 -1.27 -8.18 -5.55
CA THR A 328 -2.35 -7.19 -5.52
C THR A 328 -3.62 -7.70 -6.22
N VAL A 329 -3.49 -8.45 -7.31
CA VAL A 329 -4.66 -9.07 -7.98
C VAL A 329 -5.30 -10.11 -7.08
N GLU A 330 -4.50 -10.95 -6.43
CA GLU A 330 -4.98 -12.02 -5.55
C GLU A 330 -5.67 -11.48 -4.29
N SER A 331 -5.02 -10.53 -3.61
CA SER A 331 -5.50 -9.96 -2.35
C SER A 331 -6.60 -8.90 -2.53
N LYS A 332 -6.73 -8.32 -3.72
CA LYS A 332 -7.55 -7.14 -4.01
C LYS A 332 -7.23 -5.93 -3.10
N ARG A 333 -5.99 -5.85 -2.60
CA ARG A 333 -5.49 -4.78 -1.73
C ARG A 333 -4.13 -4.30 -2.23
N GLU A 334 -3.75 -3.11 -1.81
CA GLU A 334 -2.43 -2.58 -2.08
C GLU A 334 -1.33 -3.52 -1.53
N CYS A 335 -0.29 -3.74 -2.32
CA CYS A 335 0.87 -4.51 -1.92
C CYS A 335 2.08 -3.59 -1.92
N TYR A 336 2.73 -3.47 -0.76
CA TYR A 336 3.95 -2.68 -0.59
C TYR A 336 5.16 -3.58 -0.41
N VAL A 337 6.16 -3.39 -1.27
CA VAL A 337 7.43 -4.11 -1.27
C VAL A 337 8.54 -3.13 -0.88
N GLU A 338 8.96 -3.21 0.38
CA GLU A 338 9.92 -2.29 1.01
C GLU A 338 11.32 -2.39 0.41
N ASP A 339 11.83 -3.61 0.30
CA ASP A 339 13.14 -3.94 -0.26
C ASP A 339 12.96 -5.01 -1.33
N LEU A 340 13.11 -4.57 -2.57
CA LEU A 340 12.80 -5.38 -3.73
C LEU A 340 13.78 -6.56 -3.89
N MET A 341 15.08 -6.32 -3.72
CA MET A 341 16.09 -7.36 -3.91
C MET A 341 16.01 -8.41 -2.79
N LYS A 342 15.84 -7.97 -1.55
CA LYS A 342 15.60 -8.87 -0.42
C LYS A 342 14.33 -9.69 -0.59
N SER A 343 13.26 -9.07 -1.11
CA SER A 343 12.00 -9.77 -1.38
C SER A 343 12.14 -10.79 -2.52
N LEU A 344 12.93 -10.45 -3.55
CA LEU A 344 13.26 -11.35 -4.63
C LEU A 344 14.06 -12.55 -4.16
N ASP A 345 15.15 -12.34 -3.42
CA ASP A 345 15.98 -13.43 -2.89
C ASP A 345 15.15 -14.36 -1.98
N LYS A 346 14.34 -13.79 -1.08
CA LYS A 346 13.41 -14.56 -0.25
C LYS A 346 12.40 -15.35 -1.08
N HIS A 347 11.87 -14.77 -2.14
CA HIS A 347 10.92 -15.44 -3.03
C HIS A 347 11.58 -16.61 -3.77
N LEU A 348 12.77 -16.40 -4.35
CA LEU A 348 13.53 -17.44 -5.05
C LEU A 348 13.93 -18.57 -4.09
N ASP A 349 14.38 -18.27 -2.88
CA ASP A 349 14.70 -19.25 -1.84
C ASP A 349 13.49 -20.12 -1.47
N ASN A 350 12.30 -19.52 -1.43
CA ASN A 350 11.06 -20.25 -1.15
C ASN A 350 10.66 -21.15 -2.31
N LEU A 351 10.86 -20.73 -3.55
CA LEU A 351 10.62 -21.55 -4.74
C LEU A 351 11.60 -22.73 -4.82
N ASP A 352 12.88 -22.51 -4.53
CA ASP A 352 13.92 -23.55 -4.48
C ASP A 352 13.62 -24.62 -3.43
N LYS A 353 13.01 -24.24 -2.29
CA LYS A 353 12.60 -25.16 -1.22
C LYS A 353 11.23 -25.80 -1.44
N SER A 354 10.46 -25.33 -2.42
CA SER A 354 9.10 -25.82 -2.68
C SER A 354 9.11 -27.20 -3.33
N ALA A 355 8.31 -28.12 -2.80
CA ALA A 355 8.12 -29.45 -3.39
C ALA A 355 7.57 -29.39 -4.82
N PHE A 356 6.83 -28.33 -5.17
CA PHE A 356 6.22 -28.17 -6.49
C PHE A 356 7.17 -27.55 -7.52
N TYR A 357 8.01 -26.60 -7.11
CA TYR A 357 8.81 -25.76 -8.02
C TYR A 357 10.30 -26.10 -8.08
N SER A 358 10.88 -26.68 -7.02
CA SER A 358 12.32 -26.98 -6.91
C SER A 358 12.92 -27.65 -8.14
N ARG A 359 12.20 -28.64 -8.72
CA ARG A 359 12.64 -29.38 -9.92
C ARG A 359 12.65 -28.56 -11.23
N TYR A 360 11.97 -27.42 -11.26
CA TYR A 360 11.86 -26.55 -12.44
C TYR A 360 12.71 -25.29 -12.32
N MET A 361 13.15 -24.96 -11.10
CA MET A 361 14.05 -23.84 -10.85
C MET A 361 15.37 -24.07 -11.58
N ASN A 362 15.78 -23.08 -12.37
CA ASN A 362 17.05 -23.08 -13.07
C ASN A 362 17.76 -21.73 -12.86
N GLU A 363 19.09 -21.75 -12.96
CA GLU A 363 19.90 -20.55 -12.73
C GLU A 363 19.65 -19.45 -13.76
N ASN A 364 19.24 -19.80 -14.99
CA ASN A 364 18.91 -18.82 -16.01
C ASN A 364 17.69 -17.98 -15.61
N PHE A 365 16.62 -18.60 -15.11
CA PHE A 365 15.42 -17.93 -14.62
C PHE A 365 15.73 -17.00 -13.44
N LYS A 366 16.54 -17.47 -12.48
CA LYS A 366 16.99 -16.65 -11.34
C LYS A 366 17.78 -15.44 -11.82
N LEU A 367 18.71 -15.64 -12.75
CA LEU A 367 19.56 -14.60 -13.31
C LEU A 367 18.76 -13.58 -14.12
N GLU A 368 17.83 -14.02 -14.97
CA GLU A 368 16.95 -13.14 -15.75
C GLU A 368 16.06 -12.27 -14.86
N LEU A 369 15.49 -12.84 -13.80
CA LEU A 369 14.72 -12.08 -12.81
C LEU A 369 15.58 -11.07 -12.06
N LYS A 370 16.77 -11.46 -11.60
CA LYS A 370 17.71 -10.54 -10.92
C LYS A 370 18.14 -9.43 -11.85
N ASN A 371 18.51 -9.75 -13.09
CA ASN A 371 18.89 -8.79 -14.10
C ASN A 371 17.77 -7.78 -14.39
N TYR A 372 16.51 -8.22 -14.46
CA TYR A 372 15.39 -7.30 -14.67
C TYR A 372 15.33 -6.21 -13.59
N TYR A 373 15.52 -6.57 -12.32
CA TYR A 373 15.45 -5.64 -11.20
C TYR A 373 16.75 -4.86 -10.93
N GLU A 374 17.91 -5.42 -11.30
CA GLU A 374 19.23 -4.80 -11.10
C GLU A 374 19.68 -3.87 -12.24
N GLN A 375 19.30 -4.19 -13.48
CA GLN A 375 19.80 -3.51 -14.70
C GLN A 375 18.93 -2.34 -15.15
N ASP A 376 17.74 -2.12 -14.57
CA ASP A 376 16.96 -0.92 -14.89
C ASP A 376 17.79 0.33 -14.52
N GLN A 377 17.87 1.30 -15.44
CA GLN A 377 18.72 2.49 -15.35
C GLN A 377 18.48 3.29 -14.06
N ASP A 378 17.28 3.16 -13.50
CA ASP A 378 16.84 3.88 -12.29
C ASP A 378 16.80 3.02 -11.02
N ARG A 379 17.18 1.73 -11.12
CA ARG A 379 17.28 0.73 -10.03
C ARG A 379 16.17 0.88 -8.99
N PRO A 380 14.92 0.56 -9.33
CA PRO A 380 13.83 0.66 -8.37
C PRO A 380 14.13 -0.25 -7.19
N LYS A 381 14.12 0.32 -5.99
CA LYS A 381 14.47 -0.41 -4.76
C LYS A 381 13.24 -0.84 -3.97
N SER A 382 12.09 -0.26 -4.29
CA SER A 382 10.80 -0.52 -3.66
C SER A 382 9.66 -0.34 -4.65
N ILE A 383 8.54 -1.03 -4.41
CA ILE A 383 7.35 -1.00 -5.25
C ILE A 383 6.11 -0.85 -4.39
N LEU A 384 5.17 -0.01 -4.82
CA LEU A 384 3.79 -0.03 -4.35
C LEU A 384 2.86 -0.39 -5.51
N SER A 385 2.10 -1.46 -5.35
CA SER A 385 1.10 -1.93 -6.31
C SER A 385 -0.30 -1.66 -5.77
N ILE A 386 -1.14 -0.97 -6.56
CA ILE A 386 -2.49 -0.57 -6.17
C ILE A 386 -3.51 -1.13 -7.18
N PRO A 387 -4.55 -1.85 -6.72
CA PRO A 387 -5.59 -2.34 -7.62
C PRO A 387 -6.51 -1.19 -8.03
N ILE A 388 -6.76 -1.06 -9.33
CA ILE A 388 -7.72 -0.09 -9.86
C ILE A 388 -8.96 -0.87 -10.30
N GLY A 389 -10.07 -0.63 -9.61
CA GLY A 389 -11.36 -1.23 -9.95
C GLY A 389 -11.84 -0.81 -11.33
N LYS A 390 -12.64 -1.64 -11.98
CA LYS A 390 -13.36 -1.30 -13.21
C LYS A 390 -14.68 -0.64 -12.83
N MET A 391 -15.05 0.43 -13.54
CA MET A 391 -16.33 1.07 -13.36
C MET A 391 -17.31 0.65 -14.44
N GLU A 392 -18.55 0.38 -14.04
CA GLU A 392 -19.64 0.16 -14.97
C GLU A 392 -20.19 1.51 -15.42
N LEU A 393 -19.91 1.85 -16.67
CA LEU A 393 -20.43 3.05 -17.32
C LEU A 393 -21.71 2.67 -18.07
N THR A 394 -22.86 3.19 -17.62
CA THR A 394 -24.13 3.00 -18.31
C THR A 394 -24.31 4.07 -19.40
N SER A 395 -24.92 3.69 -20.52
CA SER A 395 -25.21 4.58 -21.66
C SER A 395 -26.21 5.70 -21.33
N SER A 396 -26.88 5.60 -20.17
CA SER A 396 -27.75 6.63 -19.59
C SER A 396 -26.98 7.48 -18.56
N PHE A 397 -26.05 8.30 -19.03
CA PHE A 397 -25.46 9.38 -18.23
C PHE A 397 -26.55 10.39 -17.81
N PRO A 398 -26.63 10.83 -16.53
CA PRO A 398 -25.51 11.09 -15.61
C PRO A 398 -25.71 10.38 -14.25
N LYS A 399 -25.59 9.06 -14.20
CA LYS A 399 -25.47 8.37 -12.91
C LYS A 399 -23.99 8.23 -12.53
N ILE A 400 -23.72 8.43 -11.24
CA ILE A 400 -22.41 8.19 -10.63
C ILE A 400 -21.98 6.78 -11.03
N PRO A 401 -20.76 6.59 -11.59
CA PRO A 401 -20.28 5.26 -11.95
C PRO A 401 -20.32 4.33 -10.73
N THR A 402 -20.82 3.11 -10.90
CA THR A 402 -20.81 2.10 -9.84
C THR A 402 -19.53 1.28 -9.93
N GLU A 403 -18.83 1.14 -8.80
CA GLU A 403 -17.65 0.28 -8.69
C GLU A 403 -18.06 -1.18 -8.93
N SER A 404 -17.44 -1.83 -9.92
CA SER A 404 -17.57 -3.27 -10.11
C SER A 404 -16.54 -4.00 -9.24
N GLU A 405 -16.81 -5.27 -8.91
CA GLU A 405 -15.83 -6.12 -8.21
C GLU A 405 -14.62 -6.52 -9.06
N GLN A 406 -14.61 -6.15 -10.35
CA GLN A 406 -13.55 -6.49 -11.30
C GLN A 406 -12.41 -5.48 -11.23
N ILE A 407 -11.17 -5.97 -11.30
CA ILE A 407 -9.98 -5.13 -11.44
C ILE A 407 -9.84 -4.76 -12.92
N ALA A 408 -9.77 -3.46 -13.23
CA ALA A 408 -9.46 -2.98 -14.57
C ALA A 408 -7.96 -3.11 -14.88
N CYS A 409 -7.13 -2.66 -13.93
CA CYS A 409 -5.68 -2.71 -14.05
C CYS A 409 -5.01 -2.60 -12.67
N ILE A 410 -3.70 -2.81 -12.63
CA ILE A 410 -2.86 -2.53 -11.45
C ILE A 410 -1.97 -1.33 -11.73
N LEU A 411 -1.97 -0.34 -10.84
CA LEU A 411 -1.03 0.77 -10.85
C LEU A 411 0.19 0.37 -10.02
N ASN A 412 1.37 0.31 -10.65
CA ASN A 412 2.63 0.14 -9.93
C ASN A 412 3.39 1.45 -9.87
N ILE A 413 3.89 1.77 -8.68
CA ILE A 413 4.75 2.90 -8.40
C ILE A 413 6.10 2.35 -7.95
N TYR A 414 7.16 2.70 -8.67
CA TYR A 414 8.52 2.28 -8.40
C TYR A 414 9.31 3.47 -7.87
N VAL A 415 10.07 3.25 -6.79
CA VAL A 415 10.89 4.30 -6.18
C VAL A 415 12.33 3.83 -6.03
N ASN A 416 13.29 4.69 -6.37
CA ASN A 416 14.73 4.43 -6.24
C ASN A 416 15.26 4.50 -4.78
N LYS A 417 14.39 4.29 -3.78
CA LYS A 417 14.70 4.31 -2.34
C LYS A 417 14.16 3.03 -1.70
N ILE A 418 14.96 2.39 -0.85
CA ILE A 418 14.51 1.25 -0.04
C ILE A 418 13.57 1.82 1.02
N ASN A 419 12.45 1.14 1.25
CA ASN A 419 11.51 1.48 2.30
C ASN A 419 11.06 2.95 2.24
N PHE A 420 10.69 3.44 1.04
CA PHE A 420 10.30 4.85 0.85
C PHE A 420 9.06 5.29 1.65
N LEU A 421 8.18 4.36 2.01
CA LEU A 421 7.04 4.61 2.89
C LEU A 421 7.38 4.32 4.35
N GLU A 422 8.60 3.92 4.68
CA GLU A 422 9.13 3.56 6.01
C GLU A 422 8.46 2.38 6.73
N ASN A 423 7.14 2.22 6.59
CA ASN A 423 6.38 1.14 7.21
C ASN A 423 5.06 0.83 6.44
N PRO A 424 4.44 -0.34 6.66
CA PRO A 424 3.18 -0.71 6.03
C PRO A 424 1.97 0.18 6.39
N MET A 425 1.95 0.81 7.57
CA MET A 425 0.84 1.70 7.97
C MET A 425 0.83 2.99 7.12
N LYS A 426 2.01 3.46 6.70
CA LYS A 426 2.13 4.58 5.75
C LYS A 426 1.70 4.18 4.34
N SER A 427 1.81 2.91 3.93
CA SER A 427 1.25 2.49 2.63
C SER A 427 -0.27 2.51 2.61
N GLU A 428 -0.93 2.05 3.69
CA GLU A 428 -2.38 2.17 3.83
C GLU A 428 -2.81 3.65 3.82
N SER A 429 -2.07 4.49 4.54
CA SER A 429 -2.35 5.92 4.64
C SER A 429 -2.10 6.68 3.34
N TYR A 430 -1.07 6.27 2.58
CA TYR A 430 -0.82 6.75 1.22
C TYR A 430 -1.95 6.36 0.26
N HIS A 431 -2.40 5.10 0.33
CA HIS A 431 -3.52 4.64 -0.49
C HIS A 431 -4.80 5.41 -0.15
N ALA A 432 -5.09 5.62 1.13
CA ALA A 432 -6.23 6.42 1.59
C ALA A 432 -6.15 7.87 1.08
N LEU A 433 -4.96 8.49 1.09
CA LEU A 433 -4.74 9.83 0.56
C LEU A 433 -4.99 9.89 -0.95
N THR A 434 -4.43 8.95 -1.71
CA THR A 434 -4.48 8.92 -3.17
C THR A 434 -5.73 8.26 -3.75
N LYS A 435 -6.67 7.83 -2.91
CA LYS A 435 -7.90 7.13 -3.30
C LYS A 435 -8.69 7.87 -4.38
N GLN A 436 -8.81 9.19 -4.25
CA GLN A 436 -9.55 10.00 -5.23
C GLN A 436 -8.86 10.03 -6.60
N LEU A 437 -7.52 10.13 -6.65
CA LEU A 437 -6.76 10.03 -7.90
C LEU A 437 -6.89 8.62 -8.51
N CYS A 438 -6.86 7.58 -7.69
CA CYS A 438 -7.09 6.20 -8.14
C CYS A 438 -8.50 6.02 -8.73
N HIS A 439 -9.51 6.66 -8.13
CA HIS A 439 -10.88 6.70 -8.66
C HIS A 439 -10.96 7.44 -10.00
N SER A 440 -10.30 8.59 -10.14
CA SER A 440 -10.19 9.29 -11.43
C SER A 440 -9.52 8.42 -12.49
N LEU A 441 -8.43 7.71 -12.15
CA LEU A 441 -7.76 6.78 -13.05
C LEU A 441 -8.69 5.63 -13.47
N SER A 442 -9.44 5.07 -12.51
CA SER A 442 -10.45 4.03 -12.75
C SER A 442 -11.49 4.45 -13.78
N ILE A 443 -12.02 5.68 -13.68
CA ILE A 443 -12.95 6.24 -14.66
C ILE A 443 -12.29 6.36 -16.04
N LEU A 444 -11.09 6.95 -16.12
CA LEU A 444 -10.40 7.17 -17.40
C LEU A 444 -10.10 5.87 -18.13
N ILE A 445 -9.67 4.85 -17.39
CA ILE A 445 -9.41 3.51 -17.94
C ILE A 445 -10.72 2.85 -18.39
N SER A 446 -11.78 2.96 -17.59
CA SER A 446 -13.10 2.43 -17.95
C SER A 446 -13.67 3.11 -19.20
N LEU A 447 -13.51 4.43 -19.35
CA LEU A 447 -13.86 5.18 -20.56
C LEU A 447 -13.07 4.69 -21.77
N LYS A 448 -11.77 4.44 -21.61
CA LYS A 448 -10.92 3.93 -22.69
C LYS A 448 -11.32 2.51 -23.13
N ILE A 449 -11.67 1.65 -22.18
CA ILE A 449 -12.19 0.29 -22.45
C ILE A 449 -13.51 0.39 -23.21
N MET A 450 -14.46 1.20 -22.73
CA MET A 450 -15.76 1.42 -23.37
C MET A 450 -15.59 1.96 -24.79
N TYR A 451 -14.74 2.97 -24.97
CA TYR A 451 -14.48 3.57 -26.27
C TYR A 451 -13.86 2.59 -27.27
N SER A 452 -12.93 1.74 -26.78
CA SER A 452 -12.32 0.69 -27.61
C SER A 452 -13.35 -0.37 -28.03
N SER A 453 -14.27 -0.75 -27.13
CA SER A 453 -15.39 -1.63 -27.47
C SER A 453 -16.27 -1.04 -28.56
N LEU A 454 -16.70 0.22 -28.41
CA LEU A 454 -17.51 0.91 -29.41
C LEU A 454 -16.85 0.96 -30.79
N LEU A 455 -15.53 1.18 -30.84
CA LEU A 455 -14.78 1.18 -32.08
C LEU A 455 -14.71 -0.22 -32.71
N ASN A 456 -14.52 -1.25 -31.90
CA ASN A 456 -14.48 -2.64 -32.35
C ASN A 456 -15.83 -3.09 -32.90
N ASP A 457 -16.92 -2.76 -32.20
CA ASP A 457 -18.29 -3.05 -32.65
C ASP A 457 -18.57 -2.38 -34.00
N TYR A 458 -18.23 -1.10 -34.15
CA TYR A 458 -18.35 -0.38 -35.42
C TYR A 458 -17.53 -1.02 -36.56
N ASN A 459 -16.31 -1.47 -36.28
CA ASN A 459 -15.45 -2.12 -37.28
C ASN A 459 -15.98 -3.50 -37.68
N ASN A 460 -16.57 -4.25 -36.74
CA ASN A 460 -17.14 -5.56 -36.97
C ASN A 460 -18.46 -5.48 -37.75
N ASP A 461 -19.35 -4.55 -37.40
CA ASP A 461 -20.61 -4.32 -38.13
C ASP A 461 -20.36 -3.89 -39.58
N ASN A 462 -19.35 -3.05 -39.81
CA ASN A 462 -18.93 -2.71 -41.17
C ASN A 462 -18.31 -3.89 -41.92
N LYS A 463 -17.53 -4.77 -41.26
CA LYS A 463 -17.01 -5.99 -41.89
C LYS A 463 -18.12 -6.97 -42.27
N VAL A 464 -19.15 -7.14 -41.44
CA VAL A 464 -20.32 -7.99 -41.75
C VAL A 464 -21.09 -7.41 -42.93
N THR A 465 -21.28 -6.09 -42.98
CA THR A 465 -21.95 -5.41 -44.09
C THR A 465 -21.12 -5.46 -45.37
N LEU A 466 -19.80 -5.33 -45.30
CA LEU A 466 -18.89 -5.49 -46.45
C LEU A 466 -18.87 -6.93 -46.95
N LYS A 467 -18.88 -7.93 -46.05
CA LYS A 467 -18.86 -9.36 -46.39
C LYS A 467 -20.18 -9.78 -47.06
N ASN A 468 -21.31 -9.26 -46.61
CA ASN A 468 -22.62 -9.46 -47.24
C ASN A 468 -22.70 -8.79 -48.62
N ASN A 469 -22.13 -7.58 -48.77
CA ASN A 469 -22.07 -6.90 -50.06
C ASN A 469 -21.07 -7.55 -51.04
N MET A 470 -19.97 -8.14 -50.55
CA MET A 470 -19.05 -8.93 -51.37
C MET A 470 -19.64 -10.29 -51.78
N MET A 471 -20.41 -10.98 -50.94
CA MET A 471 -21.16 -12.18 -51.35
C MET A 471 -22.22 -11.88 -52.40
N LEU A 472 -22.93 -10.75 -52.28
CA LEU A 472 -23.91 -10.31 -53.28
C LEU A 472 -23.27 -9.87 -54.62
N LEU A 473 -22.01 -9.47 -54.61
CA LEU A 473 -21.24 -9.17 -55.82
C LEU A 473 -20.63 -10.43 -56.47
N GLN A 474 -20.33 -11.47 -55.70
CA GLN A 474 -19.89 -12.77 -56.24
C GLN A 474 -21.04 -13.59 -56.84
N ASN A 475 -22.27 -13.46 -56.34
CA ASN A 475 -23.46 -14.11 -56.89
C ASN A 475 -24.13 -13.34 -58.06
N LYS A 476 -23.55 -12.21 -58.50
CA LYS A 476 -24.01 -11.44 -59.67
C LYS A 476 -23.05 -11.52 -60.87
N VAL A 477 -22.01 -12.35 -60.79
CA VAL A 477 -21.02 -12.58 -61.87
C VAL A 477 -20.90 -14.08 -62.20
N SER A 478 -21.98 -14.84 -61.99
CA SER A 478 -22.10 -16.23 -62.46
C SER A 478 -23.37 -16.40 -63.27
#